data_AF-U3U1Z0-F1
#
_entry.id   AF-U3U1Z0-F1
#
_cell.length_a   1.000
_cell.length_b   1.000
_cell.length_c   1.000
_cell.angle_alpha   90.00
_cell.angle_beta   90.00
_cell.angle_gamma   90.00
#
_symmetry.space_group_name_H-M   'P 1'
#
loop_
_entity.id
_entity.type
_entity.pdbx_description
1 polymer ?
#
loop_
_entity_poly.entity_id
_entity_poly.type
_entity_poly.pdbx_seq_one_letter_code
_entity_poly.pdbx_strand_id
1 'polypeptide(L)'
;MTINIDALLAPVSSDNSCGDNLEYHADYQAMEQASTGKAEQQFGETIIPAESADWNKAKKLAIDLLSRSKDLRVMLALTHDWTELKGLPGYAHLMLEKVKHYFAQHEPSHPAPLMIDRVQRLIELDFMDIIRDLSPDGVHQLENIFGRRN
;
A
#
# COMPACT_ATOMS: atom_id res chain seq x y z
N MET A 1 2.15 -3.29 9.07
CA MET A 1 3.20 -2.34 8.70
C MET A 1 2.76 -1.62 7.44
N THR A 2 2.43 -0.35 7.58
CA THR A 2 1.95 0.55 6.52
C THR A 2 3.11 0.93 5.60
N ILE A 3 2.90 1.04 4.29
CA ILE A 3 3.92 1.53 3.35
C ILE A 3 4.08 3.04 3.57
N ASN A 4 5.32 3.52 3.72
CA ASN A 4 5.63 4.94 3.75
C ASN A 4 5.79 5.46 2.31
N ILE A 5 4.73 6.04 1.75
CA ILE A 5 4.72 6.50 0.35
C ILE A 5 5.60 7.73 0.15
N ASP A 6 5.72 8.60 1.16
CA ASP A 6 6.61 9.75 1.07
C ASP A 6 8.07 9.31 0.88
N ALA A 7 8.50 8.25 1.58
CA ALA A 7 9.84 7.67 1.38
C ALA A 7 10.01 7.05 -0.01
N LEU A 8 8.96 6.43 -0.57
CA LEU A 8 9.02 5.85 -1.92
C LEU A 8 9.07 6.94 -3.01
N LEU A 9 8.45 8.10 -2.78
CA LEU A 9 8.40 9.20 -3.74
C LEU A 9 9.53 10.22 -3.58
N ALA A 10 10.22 10.24 -2.43
CA ALA A 10 11.37 11.10 -2.19
C ALA A 10 12.49 10.84 -3.21
N PRO A 11 13.17 11.87 -3.74
CA PRO A 11 14.32 11.70 -4.64
C PRO A 11 15.38 10.74 -4.09
N VAL A 12 16.01 9.94 -4.96
CA VAL A 12 17.11 9.04 -4.55
C VAL A 12 18.31 9.85 -4.03
N SER A 13 18.68 10.92 -4.73
CA SER A 13 19.67 11.91 -4.29
C SER A 13 19.35 13.30 -4.84
N SER A 14 20.08 14.32 -4.39
CA SER A 14 19.96 15.69 -4.90
C SER A 14 20.34 15.83 -6.38
N ASP A 15 21.32 15.02 -6.81
CA ASP A 15 21.96 15.17 -8.12
C ASP A 15 21.42 14.12 -9.12
N ASN A 16 20.78 13.07 -8.62
CA ASN A 16 20.09 12.05 -9.40
C ASN A 16 18.78 11.66 -8.70
N SER A 17 17.70 12.40 -8.98
CA SER A 17 16.41 12.20 -8.34
C SER A 17 15.77 10.84 -8.62
N CYS A 18 16.05 10.26 -9.79
CA CYS A 18 15.51 8.97 -10.21
C CYS A 18 16.42 7.78 -9.88
N GLY A 19 17.68 8.00 -9.53
CA GLY A 19 18.64 6.91 -9.32
C GLY A 19 19.04 6.20 -10.61
N ASP A 20 19.65 5.03 -10.48
CA ASP A 20 20.14 4.24 -11.62
C ASP A 20 19.02 3.37 -12.22
N ASN A 21 19.10 3.02 -13.50
CA ASN A 21 18.24 1.99 -14.08
C ASN A 21 18.73 0.60 -13.64
N LEU A 22 17.89 -0.13 -12.90
CA LEU A 22 18.22 -1.43 -12.29
C LEU A 22 17.57 -2.65 -12.97
N GLU A 23 17.07 -2.50 -14.20
CA GLU A 23 16.38 -3.56 -14.95
C GLU A 23 17.14 -4.89 -15.03
N TYR A 24 18.46 -4.83 -15.18
CA TYR A 24 19.31 -6.03 -15.26
C TYR A 24 19.91 -6.44 -13.91
N HIS A 25 19.57 -5.74 -12.83
CA HIS A 25 20.08 -6.05 -11.50
C HIS A 25 19.40 -7.31 -10.95
N ALA A 26 20.14 -8.13 -10.20
CA ALA A 26 19.64 -9.39 -9.65
C ALA A 26 18.38 -9.19 -8.78
N ASP A 27 18.32 -8.08 -8.04
CA ASP A 27 17.15 -7.73 -7.20
C ASP A 27 15.88 -7.49 -8.03
N TYR A 28 15.99 -6.89 -9.23
CA TYR A 28 14.85 -6.68 -10.13
C TYR A 28 14.32 -8.01 -10.65
N GLN A 29 15.21 -8.88 -11.14
CA GLN A 29 14.84 -10.24 -11.57
C GLN A 29 14.23 -11.05 -10.43
N ALA A 30 14.77 -10.94 -9.22
CA ALA A 30 14.26 -11.63 -8.04
C ALA A 30 12.87 -11.13 -7.64
N MET A 31 12.57 -9.84 -7.84
CA MET A 31 11.25 -9.26 -7.61
C MET A 31 10.24 -9.82 -8.60
N GLU A 32 10.53 -9.78 -9.91
CA GLU A 32 9.64 -10.31 -10.96
C GLU A 32 9.33 -11.80 -10.75
N GLN A 33 10.35 -12.58 -10.38
CA GLN A 33 10.17 -14.00 -10.08
C GLN A 33 9.28 -14.21 -8.85
N ALA A 34 9.42 -13.37 -7.82
CA ALA A 34 8.60 -13.45 -6.62
C ALA A 34 7.13 -13.08 -6.90
N SER A 35 6.85 -12.11 -7.77
CA SER A 35 5.48 -11.67 -8.12
C SER A 35 4.74 -12.61 -9.07
N THR A 36 5.42 -13.48 -9.82
CA THR A 36 4.77 -14.30 -10.87
C THR A 36 4.32 -15.67 -10.37
N GLY A 37 4.99 -16.23 -9.35
CA GLY A 37 4.82 -17.64 -8.99
C GLY A 37 5.22 -18.58 -10.15
N LYS A 38 4.82 -19.84 -10.08
CA LYS A 38 4.98 -20.81 -11.18
C LYS A 38 3.64 -21.46 -11.46
N ALA A 39 3.25 -21.47 -12.73
CA ALA A 39 2.11 -22.27 -13.18
C ALA A 39 2.41 -23.77 -13.00
N GLU A 40 1.36 -24.58 -12.95
CA GLU A 40 1.50 -26.03 -13.02
C GLU A 40 2.21 -26.42 -14.32
N GLN A 41 3.17 -27.35 -14.23
CA GLN A 41 3.92 -27.84 -15.38
C GLN A 41 3.82 -29.36 -15.45
N GLN A 42 3.60 -29.91 -16.65
CA GLN A 42 3.56 -31.35 -16.87
C GLN A 42 4.70 -31.78 -17.82
N PHE A 43 5.52 -32.73 -17.36
CA PHE A 43 6.57 -33.37 -18.14
C PHE A 43 6.32 -34.88 -18.21
N GLY A 44 5.72 -35.33 -19.31
CA GLY A 44 5.25 -36.72 -19.44
C GLY A 44 4.18 -37.02 -18.41
N GLU A 45 4.48 -37.93 -17.48
CA GLU A 45 3.58 -38.28 -16.35
C GLU A 45 3.85 -37.47 -15.07
N THR A 46 4.92 -36.68 -15.02
CA THR A 46 5.25 -35.88 -13.83
C THR A 46 4.50 -34.55 -13.86
N ILE A 47 3.70 -34.28 -12.82
CA ILE A 47 3.01 -33.00 -12.61
C ILE A 47 3.77 -32.21 -11.52
N ILE A 48 4.27 -31.04 -11.89
CA ILE A 48 4.84 -30.05 -10.97
C ILE A 48 3.70 -29.09 -10.61
N PRO A 49 3.22 -29.09 -9.35
CA PRO A 49 2.09 -28.26 -8.95
C PRO A 49 2.45 -26.78 -9.07
N ALA A 50 1.42 -25.95 -9.26
CA ALA A 50 1.60 -24.51 -9.24
C ALA A 50 2.17 -24.04 -7.89
N GLU A 51 3.13 -23.13 -7.95
CA GLU A 51 3.64 -22.40 -6.79
C GLU A 51 3.05 -20.99 -6.83
N SER A 52 2.31 -20.60 -5.80
CA SER A 52 1.81 -19.22 -5.67
C SER A 52 2.96 -18.23 -5.51
N ALA A 53 2.76 -17.01 -6.00
CA ALA A 53 3.72 -15.91 -5.85
C ALA A 53 4.02 -15.61 -4.38
N ASP A 54 5.27 -15.21 -4.11
CA ASP A 54 5.70 -14.73 -2.80
C ASP A 54 5.57 -13.21 -2.73
N TRP A 55 4.34 -12.75 -2.55
CA TRP A 55 3.99 -11.33 -2.48
C TRP A 55 4.74 -10.58 -1.38
N ASN A 56 5.10 -11.25 -0.28
CA ASN A 56 5.85 -10.61 0.81
C ASN A 56 7.31 -10.36 0.41
N LYS A 57 7.95 -11.33 -0.25
CA LYS A 57 9.29 -11.16 -0.82
C LYS A 57 9.31 -10.12 -1.93
N ALA A 58 8.34 -10.20 -2.85
CA ALA A 58 8.21 -9.26 -3.97
C ALA A 58 8.08 -7.81 -3.48
N LYS A 59 7.16 -7.56 -2.53
CA LYS A 59 7.01 -6.27 -1.86
C LYS A 59 8.32 -5.77 -1.23
N LYS A 60 9.05 -6.64 -0.52
CA LYS A 60 10.31 -6.27 0.14
C LYS A 60 11.36 -5.83 -0.88
N LEU A 61 11.51 -6.59 -1.96
CA LEU A 61 12.44 -6.28 -3.05
C LEU A 61 12.04 -4.99 -3.78
N ALA A 62 10.75 -4.79 -4.04
CA ALA A 62 10.25 -3.58 -4.69
C ALA A 62 10.51 -2.32 -3.84
N ILE A 63 10.33 -2.38 -2.52
CA ILE A 63 10.65 -1.27 -1.62
C ILE A 63 12.16 -0.96 -1.63
N ASP A 64 13.01 -1.99 -1.62
CA ASP A 64 14.47 -1.81 -1.70
C ASP A 64 14.89 -1.17 -3.03
N LEU A 65 14.36 -1.68 -4.15
CA LEU A 65 14.59 -1.13 -5.48
C LEU A 65 14.15 0.33 -5.58
N LEU A 66 12.98 0.69 -5.06
CA LEU A 66 12.46 2.08 -5.06
C LEU A 66 13.29 3.04 -4.21
N SER A 67 14.11 2.54 -3.27
CA SER A 67 15.07 3.37 -2.53
C SER A 67 16.29 3.75 -3.38
N ARG A 68 16.57 3.00 -4.46
CA ARG A 68 17.75 3.15 -5.34
C ARG A 68 17.40 3.58 -6.76
N SER A 69 16.16 3.36 -7.19
CA SER A 69 15.68 3.58 -8.56
C SER A 69 14.18 3.91 -8.59
N LYS A 70 13.80 5.06 -9.14
CA LYS A 70 12.40 5.46 -9.32
C LYS A 70 11.86 4.89 -10.63
N ASP A 71 11.74 3.56 -10.67
CA ASP A 71 11.24 2.82 -11.83
C ASP A 71 9.72 2.57 -11.72
N LEU A 72 8.98 2.95 -12.76
CA LEU A 72 7.52 2.78 -12.83
C LEU A 72 7.09 1.32 -12.81
N ARG A 73 7.89 0.40 -13.36
CA ARG A 73 7.62 -1.05 -13.37
C ARG A 73 7.68 -1.61 -11.96
N VAL A 74 8.66 -1.18 -11.17
CA VAL A 74 8.79 -1.56 -9.76
C VAL A 74 7.62 -1.00 -8.94
N MET A 75 7.20 0.24 -9.20
CA MET A 75 6.03 0.82 -8.53
C MET A 75 4.71 0.11 -8.91
N LEU A 76 4.58 -0.34 -10.15
CA LEU A 76 3.44 -1.13 -10.61
C LEU A 76 3.42 -2.51 -9.93
N ALA A 77 4.56 -3.19 -9.86
CA ALA A 77 4.70 -4.47 -9.16
C ALA A 77 4.32 -4.33 -7.67
N LEU A 78 4.84 -3.31 -6.98
CA LEU A 78 4.48 -3.05 -5.58
C LEU A 78 2.98 -2.79 -5.39
N THR A 79 2.35 -2.07 -6.33
CA THR A 79 0.90 -1.80 -6.30
C THR A 79 0.09 -3.08 -6.47
N HIS A 80 0.52 -3.95 -7.38
CA HIS A 80 -0.08 -5.24 -7.63
C HIS A 80 0.07 -6.17 -6.41
N ASP A 81 1.30 -6.39 -5.92
CA ASP A 81 1.59 -7.24 -4.77
C ASP A 81 0.83 -6.79 -3.51
N TRP A 82 0.67 -5.48 -3.31
CA TRP A 82 -0.09 -4.95 -2.19
C TRP A 82 -1.59 -5.24 -2.32
N THR A 83 -2.12 -5.16 -3.55
CA THR A 83 -3.52 -5.50 -3.84
C THR A 83 -3.77 -6.99 -3.61
N GLU A 84 -2.82 -7.87 -3.96
CA GLU A 84 -2.91 -9.31 -3.67
C GLU A 84 -2.85 -9.59 -2.16
N LEU A 85 -1.99 -8.89 -1.41
CA LEU A 85 -1.86 -9.08 0.04
C LEU A 85 -3.03 -8.54 0.87
N LYS A 86 -3.73 -7.51 0.38
CA LYS A 86 -4.69 -6.71 1.16
C LYS A 86 -6.06 -6.55 0.50
N GLY A 87 -6.24 -7.08 -0.69
CA GLY A 87 -7.43 -6.88 -1.52
C GLY A 87 -7.65 -5.41 -1.91
N LEU A 88 -8.88 -5.11 -2.33
CA LEU A 88 -9.34 -3.76 -2.65
C LEU A 88 -9.08 -2.71 -1.54
N PRO A 89 -9.19 -3.04 -0.23
CA PRO A 89 -8.83 -2.09 0.82
C PRO A 89 -7.37 -1.61 0.74
N GLY A 90 -6.43 -2.50 0.40
CA GLY A 90 -5.03 -2.12 0.22
C GLY A 90 -4.83 -1.18 -0.96
N TYR A 91 -5.50 -1.46 -2.08
CA TYR A 91 -5.48 -0.60 -3.26
C TYR A 91 -6.07 0.79 -2.95
N ALA A 92 -7.23 0.85 -2.29
CA ALA A 92 -7.86 2.12 -1.91
C ALA A 92 -6.98 2.94 -0.97
N HIS A 93 -6.32 2.31 0.00
CA HIS A 93 -5.36 2.96 0.89
C HIS A 93 -4.21 3.62 0.11
N LEU A 94 -3.61 2.91 -0.85
CA LEU A 94 -2.54 3.44 -1.71
C LEU A 94 -3.03 4.64 -2.54
N MET A 95 -4.24 4.58 -3.09
CA MET A 95 -4.80 5.68 -3.87
C MET A 95 -5.05 6.93 -3.03
N LEU A 96 -5.57 6.77 -1.81
CA LEU A 96 -5.74 7.88 -0.87
C LEU A 96 -4.42 8.55 -0.51
N GLU A 97 -3.36 7.76 -0.27
CA GLU A 97 -2.02 8.31 -0.01
C GLU A 97 -1.44 9.06 -1.21
N LYS A 98 -1.65 8.58 -2.44
CA LYS A 98 -1.23 9.30 -3.66
C LYS A 98 -1.96 10.63 -3.78
N VAL A 99 -3.27 10.66 -3.53
CA VAL A 99 -4.07 11.89 -3.53
C VAL A 99 -3.59 12.85 -2.44
N LYS A 100 -3.32 12.35 -1.24
CA LYS A 100 -2.74 13.14 -0.13
C LYS A 100 -1.43 13.80 -0.53
N HIS A 101 -0.51 13.02 -1.11
CA HIS A 101 0.79 13.51 -1.54
C HIS A 101 0.68 14.57 -2.64
N TYR A 102 -0.22 14.39 -3.61
CA TYR A 102 -0.50 15.40 -4.64
C TYR A 102 -0.89 16.74 -4.04
N PHE A 103 -1.87 16.77 -3.13
CA PHE A 103 -2.31 17.99 -2.45
C PHE A 103 -1.18 18.60 -1.62
N ALA A 104 -0.43 17.80 -0.87
CA ALA A 104 0.68 18.30 -0.06
C ALA A 104 1.75 19.03 -0.90
N GLN A 105 2.00 18.58 -2.13
CA GLN A 105 2.99 19.18 -3.03
C GLN A 105 2.46 20.36 -3.85
N HIS A 106 1.23 20.27 -4.37
CA HIS A 106 0.72 21.22 -5.36
C HIS A 106 -0.29 22.23 -4.79
N GLU A 107 -0.97 21.87 -3.71
CA GLU A 107 -2.02 22.67 -3.08
C GLU A 107 -1.94 22.59 -1.53
N PRO A 108 -0.85 23.06 -0.91
CA PRO A 108 -0.57 22.83 0.51
C PRO A 108 -1.58 23.50 1.47
N SER A 109 -2.38 24.46 0.99
CA SER A 109 -3.47 25.08 1.76
C SER A 109 -4.78 24.29 1.69
N HIS A 110 -4.89 23.27 0.84
CA HIS A 110 -6.10 22.48 0.67
C HIS A 110 -6.31 21.55 1.89
N PRO A 111 -7.55 21.38 2.40
CA PRO A 111 -7.81 20.57 3.60
C PRO A 111 -7.79 19.05 3.36
N ALA A 112 -7.77 18.59 2.11
CA ALA A 112 -7.86 17.16 1.76
C ALA A 112 -6.84 16.26 2.49
N PRO A 113 -5.54 16.62 2.64
CA PRO A 113 -4.60 15.78 3.37
C PRO A 113 -5.06 15.42 4.78
N LEU A 114 -5.55 16.43 5.55
CA LEU A 114 -6.06 16.23 6.90
C LEU A 114 -7.31 15.34 6.93
N MET A 115 -8.18 15.48 5.92
CA MET A 115 -9.39 14.67 5.79
C MET A 115 -9.07 13.22 5.41
N ILE A 116 -8.08 13.01 4.54
CA ILE A 116 -7.62 11.68 4.14
C ILE A 116 -7.01 10.94 5.33
N ASP A 117 -6.11 11.59 6.09
CA ASP A 117 -5.56 11.01 7.31
C ASP A 117 -6.67 10.62 8.29
N ARG A 118 -7.72 11.45 8.39
CA ARG A 118 -8.86 11.15 9.25
C ARG A 118 -9.66 9.95 8.75
N VAL A 119 -10.02 9.91 7.47
CA VAL A 119 -10.76 8.78 6.87
C VAL A 119 -10.00 7.47 7.04
N GLN A 120 -8.68 7.48 6.83
CA GLN A 120 -7.85 6.28 6.98
C GLN A 120 -7.83 5.75 8.41
N ARG A 121 -7.80 6.63 9.43
CA ARG A 121 -7.94 6.20 10.83
C ARG A 121 -9.33 5.65 11.14
N LEU A 122 -10.38 6.30 10.64
CA LEU A 122 -11.77 5.91 10.92
C LEU A 122 -12.14 4.55 10.31
N ILE A 123 -11.53 4.17 9.19
CA ILE A 123 -11.83 2.91 8.49
C ILE A 123 -11.55 1.66 9.34
N GLU A 124 -10.64 1.76 10.31
CA GLU A 124 -10.27 0.64 11.19
C GLU A 124 -11.13 0.56 12.47
N LEU A 125 -11.99 1.56 12.70
CA LEU A 125 -12.79 1.71 13.92
C LEU A 125 -14.19 1.12 13.76
N ASP A 126 -14.75 0.65 14.87
CA ASP A 126 -16.17 0.32 14.92
C ASP A 126 -17.04 1.58 15.04
N PHE A 127 -18.34 1.43 14.83
CA PHE A 127 -19.27 2.56 14.85
C PHE A 127 -19.19 3.40 16.14
N MET A 128 -19.05 2.78 17.31
CA MET A 128 -19.02 3.51 18.58
C MET A 128 -17.70 4.25 18.76
N ASP A 129 -16.60 3.66 18.31
CA ASP A 129 -15.29 4.30 18.30
C ASP A 129 -15.26 5.49 17.33
N ILE A 130 -15.90 5.36 16.16
CA ILE A 130 -16.07 6.46 15.19
C ILE A 130 -16.84 7.62 15.84
N ILE A 131 -17.96 7.35 16.51
CA ILE A 131 -18.75 8.43 17.14
C ILE A 131 -17.97 9.06 18.28
N ARG A 132 -17.25 8.28 19.09
CA ARG A 132 -16.42 8.81 20.16
C ARG A 132 -15.31 9.73 19.64
N ASP A 133 -14.75 9.44 18.47
CA ASP A 133 -13.74 10.28 17.81
C ASP A 133 -14.34 11.55 17.16
N LEU A 134 -15.50 11.43 16.51
CA LEU A 134 -16.14 12.54 15.78
C LEU A 134 -16.95 13.49 16.67
N SER A 135 -17.70 12.95 17.62
CA SER A 135 -18.60 13.66 18.50
C SER A 135 -18.70 12.93 19.84
N PRO A 136 -17.75 13.17 20.77
CA PRO A 136 -17.74 12.53 22.08
C PRO A 136 -19.08 12.68 22.83
N ASP A 137 -19.70 13.86 22.72
CA ASP A 137 -20.99 14.15 23.36
C ASP A 137 -22.17 13.37 22.72
N GLY A 138 -22.04 12.96 21.46
CA GLY A 138 -23.03 12.15 20.74
C GLY A 138 -23.11 10.70 21.23
N VAL A 139 -22.08 10.21 21.92
CA VAL A 139 -22.06 8.86 22.49
C VAL A 139 -23.22 8.67 23.48
N HIS A 140 -23.45 9.65 24.35
CA HIS A 140 -24.53 9.60 25.35
C HIS A 140 -25.92 9.55 24.71
N GLN A 141 -26.11 10.23 23.57
CA GLN A 141 -27.38 10.19 22.84
C GLN A 141 -27.61 8.81 22.23
N LEU A 142 -26.58 8.17 21.68
CA LEU A 142 -26.68 6.81 21.14
C LEU A 142 -26.93 5.75 22.21
N GLU A 143 -26.27 5.87 23.37
CA GLU A 143 -26.50 4.98 24.53
C GLU A 143 -27.98 5.01 24.98
N ASN A 144 -28.62 6.19 24.92
CA ASN A 144 -30.03 6.33 25.27
C ASN A 144 -30.98 5.71 24.22
N ILE A 145 -30.60 5.68 22.94
CA ILE A 145 -31.43 5.16 21.85
C ILE A 145 -31.30 3.64 21.70
N PHE A 146 -30.07 3.11 21.76
CA PHE A 146 -29.77 1.71 21.47
C PHE A 146 -29.50 0.85 22.72
N GLY A 147 -29.37 1.48 23.90
CA GLY A 147 -28.97 0.82 25.14
C GLY A 147 -27.44 0.62 25.24
N ARG A 148 -26.94 0.32 26.45
CA ARG A 148 -25.51 0.05 26.66
C ARG A 148 -25.14 -1.35 26.19
N ARG A 149 -24.05 -1.48 25.43
CA ARG A 149 -23.35 -2.77 25.26
C ARG A 149 -22.61 -3.06 26.57
N ASN A 150 -22.96 -4.18 27.21
CA ASN A 150 -22.23 -4.73 28.37
C ASN A 150 -20.86 -5.26 27.96
#